data_AF-A0A970AYC5-F1
#
_entry.id   AF-A0A970AYC5-F1
#
_cell.length_a   1.000
_cell.length_b   1.000
_cell.length_c   1.000
_cell.angle_alpha   90.00
_cell.angle_beta   90.00
_cell.angle_gamma   90.00
#
_symmetry.space_group_name_H-M   'P 1'
#
loop_
_entity.id
_entity.type
_entity.pdbx_description
1 polymer ?
#
loop_
_entity_poly.entity_id
_entity_poly.type
_entity_poly.pdbx_seq_one_letter_code
_entity_poly.pdbx_strand_id
1 'polypeptide(L)'
;IVFGSCMVDLGDADAMVTGVTRTFSDTLENIKYVVDERPGEIIFGLTIAVTKKGTVFIADTNVHEYPTAENLADIAISSARVARILGFTPRVAFLAHSTFGKPMSERSVHLREARDLLEKRKVDFEFEGEMQPDVALNQKFKTIYPFSKLSAPANILIMPAIHSAAISTKLLKELGGSTLIGPVLIGLNKPIQISTLRSKVTDIFNMAAMAAYKSDVIKYKKD
;
A
#
# COMPACT_ATOMS: atom_id res chain seq x y z
N ILE A 1 -0.94 -18.28 15.16
CA ILE A 1 -0.65 -16.86 14.85
C ILE A 1 0.00 -16.22 16.05
N VAL A 2 -0.72 -16.02 17.15
CA VAL A 2 -0.18 -15.44 18.40
C VAL A 2 1.16 -16.07 18.83
N PHE A 3 1.24 -17.39 18.97
CA PHE A 3 2.50 -18.07 19.32
C PHE A 3 3.67 -17.74 18.38
N GLY A 4 3.44 -17.77 17.07
CA GLY A 4 4.48 -17.42 16.08
C GLY A 4 4.83 -15.93 16.10
N SER A 5 3.86 -15.05 16.35
CA SER A 5 4.12 -13.62 16.57
C SER A 5 5.00 -13.42 17.81
N CYS A 6 4.75 -14.14 18.91
CA CYS A 6 5.57 -14.09 20.12
C CYS A 6 6.99 -14.56 19.86
N MET A 7 7.19 -15.64 19.09
CA MET A 7 8.52 -16.10 18.71
C MET A 7 9.31 -15.02 17.94
N VAL A 8 8.66 -14.31 17.01
CA VAL A 8 9.31 -13.19 16.30
C VAL A 8 9.56 -12.00 17.21
N ASP A 9 8.62 -11.71 18.11
CA ASP A 9 8.73 -10.59 19.03
C ASP A 9 9.89 -10.77 20.02
N LEU A 10 10.01 -11.97 20.59
CA LEU A 10 11.03 -12.39 21.57
C LEU A 10 12.39 -12.72 20.92
N GLY A 11 12.46 -12.78 19.59
CA GLY A 11 13.71 -13.06 18.86
C GLY A 11 14.05 -14.54 18.68
N ASP A 12 13.13 -15.45 18.95
CA ASP A 12 13.25 -16.89 18.66
C ASP A 12 13.13 -17.20 17.16
N ALA A 13 12.58 -16.26 16.37
CA ALA A 13 12.46 -16.36 14.92
C ALA A 13 12.73 -15.01 14.24
N ASP A 14 13.46 -15.00 13.12
CA ASP A 14 13.80 -13.76 12.42
C ASP A 14 12.62 -13.15 11.64
N ALA A 15 11.64 -13.96 11.25
CA ALA A 15 10.49 -13.54 10.45
C ALA A 15 9.35 -14.57 10.50
N MET A 16 8.12 -14.15 10.18
CA MET A 16 6.97 -15.05 10.06
C MET A 16 6.12 -14.76 8.82
N VAL A 17 5.63 -15.84 8.17
CA VAL A 17 4.56 -15.79 7.17
C VAL A 17 3.38 -16.61 7.68
N THR A 18 2.18 -16.04 7.64
CA THR A 18 0.94 -16.69 8.12
C THR A 18 -0.25 -16.35 7.20
N GLY A 19 -1.47 -16.78 7.54
CA GLY A 19 -2.72 -16.32 6.90
C GLY A 19 -3.33 -17.24 5.85
N VAL A 20 -2.63 -18.28 5.40
CA VAL A 20 -3.14 -19.19 4.33
C VAL A 20 -4.43 -19.95 4.70
N THR A 21 -4.78 -20.05 5.98
CA THR A 21 -5.95 -20.76 6.50
C THR A 21 -7.03 -19.87 7.12
N ARG A 22 -6.83 -18.55 7.19
CA ARG A 22 -7.76 -17.60 7.85
C ARG A 22 -7.93 -16.33 7.03
N THR A 23 -8.94 -15.52 7.33
CA THR A 23 -9.11 -14.23 6.66
C THR A 23 -7.94 -13.29 6.99
N PHE A 24 -7.70 -12.31 6.12
CA PHE A 24 -6.64 -11.32 6.33
C PHE A 24 -6.88 -10.51 7.61
N SER A 25 -8.12 -10.07 7.82
CA SER A 25 -8.53 -9.29 9.00
C SER A 25 -8.32 -10.06 10.29
N ASP A 26 -8.84 -11.29 10.40
CA ASP A 26 -8.66 -12.13 11.61
C ASP A 26 -7.17 -12.35 11.89
N THR A 27 -6.38 -12.57 10.84
CA THR A 27 -4.94 -12.80 10.99
C THR A 27 -4.23 -11.56 11.50
N LEU A 28 -4.57 -10.39 10.98
CA LEU A 28 -4.00 -9.12 11.40
C LEU A 28 -4.38 -8.79 12.85
N GLU A 29 -5.65 -8.95 13.23
CA GLU A 29 -6.09 -8.76 14.62
C GLU A 29 -5.32 -9.65 15.60
N ASN A 30 -5.11 -10.92 15.25
CA ASN A 30 -4.34 -11.84 16.07
C ASN A 30 -2.85 -11.44 16.19
N ILE A 31 -2.28 -10.82 15.16
CA ILE A 31 -0.91 -10.29 15.21
C ILE A 31 -0.84 -9.07 16.13
N LYS A 32 -1.84 -8.18 16.07
CA LYS A 32 -1.90 -6.94 16.86
C LYS A 32 -2.04 -7.16 18.37
N TYR A 33 -2.39 -8.37 18.83
CA TYR A 33 -2.31 -8.71 20.26
C TYR A 33 -0.88 -8.82 20.79
N VAL A 34 0.10 -8.97 19.91
CA VAL A 34 1.50 -9.22 20.29
C VAL A 34 2.41 -8.12 19.75
N VAL A 35 2.16 -7.67 18.52
CA VAL A 35 3.04 -6.73 17.82
C VAL A 35 2.28 -5.49 17.44
N ASP A 36 2.77 -4.36 17.93
CA ASP A 36 2.25 -3.03 17.59
C ASP A 36 2.67 -2.56 16.20
N GLU A 37 2.00 -1.50 15.75
CA GLU A 37 2.49 -0.66 14.66
C GLU A 37 3.81 0.00 15.01
N ARG A 38 4.64 0.21 14.00
CA ARG A 38 5.92 0.89 14.13
C ARG A 38 5.64 2.37 14.44
N PRO A 39 6.35 2.99 15.41
CA PRO A 39 6.10 4.39 15.76
C PRO A 39 6.16 5.33 14.56
N GLY A 40 5.09 6.10 14.36
CA GLY A 40 4.95 7.04 13.24
C GLY A 40 4.59 6.39 11.90
N GLU A 41 4.23 5.11 11.87
CA GLU A 41 3.69 4.44 10.70
C GLU A 41 2.29 3.87 10.93
N ILE A 42 1.57 3.74 9.82
CA ILE A 42 0.26 3.10 9.77
C ILE A 42 0.38 1.70 9.18
N ILE A 43 -0.39 0.75 9.68
CA ILE A 43 -0.44 -0.59 9.11
C ILE A 43 -1.33 -0.60 7.87
N PHE A 44 -0.81 -1.00 6.71
CA PHE A 44 -1.62 -1.14 5.50
C PHE A 44 -1.09 -2.23 4.57
N GLY A 45 -1.91 -2.61 3.59
CA GLY A 45 -1.52 -3.53 2.52
C GLY A 45 -1.03 -2.76 1.29
N LEU A 46 0.15 -3.13 0.80
CA LEU A 46 0.72 -2.63 -0.44
C LEU A 46 0.86 -3.77 -1.45
N THR A 47 0.17 -3.68 -2.58
CA THR A 47 0.30 -4.66 -3.68
C THR A 47 1.19 -4.10 -4.78
N ILE A 48 2.19 -4.86 -5.19
CA ILE A 48 3.09 -4.51 -6.30
C ILE A 48 2.56 -5.19 -7.56
N ALA A 49 2.16 -4.40 -8.54
CA ALA A 49 1.71 -4.87 -9.84
C ALA A 49 2.82 -4.69 -10.88
N VAL A 50 3.37 -5.79 -11.37
CA VAL A 50 4.31 -5.79 -12.50
C VAL A 50 3.50 -5.96 -13.77
N THR A 51 3.43 -4.90 -14.56
CA THR A 51 2.65 -4.83 -15.79
C THR A 51 3.57 -4.61 -17.00
N LYS A 52 3.05 -4.80 -18.22
CA LYS A 52 3.78 -4.43 -19.46
C LYS A 52 4.13 -2.94 -19.55
N LYS A 53 3.40 -2.08 -18.83
CA LYS A 53 3.64 -0.62 -18.77
C LYS A 53 4.63 -0.22 -17.68
N GLY A 54 5.11 -1.18 -16.89
CA GLY A 54 5.99 -0.96 -15.74
C GLY A 54 5.35 -1.40 -14.43
N THR A 55 6.11 -1.17 -13.35
CA THR A 55 5.72 -1.53 -11.98
C THR A 55 4.90 -0.42 -11.35
N VAL A 56 3.78 -0.80 -10.75
CA VAL A 56 2.87 0.10 -10.03
C VAL A 56 2.60 -0.45 -8.63
N PHE A 57 2.64 0.42 -7.64
CA PHE A 57 2.29 0.14 -6.26
C PHE A 57 0.84 0.55 -6.01
N ILE A 58 0.03 -0.36 -5.49
CA ILE A 58 -1.37 -0.12 -5.18
C ILE A 58 -1.52 -0.20 -3.67
N ALA A 59 -1.85 0.92 -3.05
CA ALA A 59 -1.90 1.06 -1.60
C ALA A 59 -3.34 1.03 -1.07
N ASP A 60 -3.43 0.46 0.14
CA ASP A 60 -4.62 0.15 0.94
C ASP A 60 -5.48 -1.01 0.46
N THR A 61 -4.85 -2.17 0.25
CA THR A 61 -5.53 -3.28 -0.44
C THR A 61 -6.40 -4.19 0.41
N ASN A 62 -6.37 -4.15 1.75
CA ASN A 62 -7.20 -5.01 2.63
C ASN A 62 -7.24 -4.58 4.13
N VAL A 63 -6.87 -3.35 4.50
CA VAL A 63 -6.73 -2.98 5.95
C VAL A 63 -7.77 -1.98 6.40
N HIS A 64 -7.86 -0.80 5.77
CA HIS A 64 -8.78 0.24 6.22
C HIS A 64 -10.05 0.22 5.37
N GLU A 65 -11.21 0.02 6.01
CA GLU A 65 -12.48 -0.01 5.29
C GLU A 65 -12.77 1.33 4.59
N TYR A 66 -12.64 2.42 5.36
CA TYR A 66 -12.77 3.79 4.89
C TYR A 66 -11.70 4.66 5.57
N PRO A 67 -10.50 4.79 4.98
CA PRO A 67 -9.38 5.50 5.60
C PRO A 67 -9.68 7.00 5.74
N THR A 68 -9.25 7.61 6.84
CA THR A 68 -9.33 9.07 7.03
C THR A 68 -8.31 9.79 6.14
N ALA A 69 -8.42 11.12 6.05
CA ALA A 69 -7.45 11.96 5.35
C ALA A 69 -6.02 11.77 5.90
N GLU A 70 -5.88 11.67 7.22
CA GLU A 70 -4.60 11.39 7.91
C GLU A 70 -4.07 10.01 7.53
N ASN A 71 -4.92 8.98 7.55
CA ASN A 71 -4.53 7.62 7.17
C ASN A 71 -4.02 7.60 5.73
N LEU A 72 -4.74 8.23 4.80
CA LEU A 72 -4.35 8.31 3.40
C LEU A 72 -3.01 9.04 3.20
N ALA A 73 -2.77 10.12 3.94
CA ALA A 73 -1.49 10.82 3.93
C ALA A 73 -0.34 9.94 4.49
N ASP A 74 -0.58 9.23 5.59
CA ASP A 74 0.40 8.31 6.21
C ASP A 74 0.72 7.11 5.30
N ILE A 75 -0.30 6.55 4.65
CA ILE A 75 -0.19 5.49 3.64
C ILE A 75 0.63 5.97 2.44
N ALA A 76 0.40 7.20 1.97
CA ALA A 76 1.16 7.79 0.86
C ALA A 76 2.65 7.93 1.20
N ILE A 77 2.97 8.49 2.38
CA ILE A 77 4.35 8.65 2.86
C ILE A 77 5.03 7.28 2.99
N SER A 78 4.35 6.32 3.60
CA SER A 78 4.88 4.97 3.79
C SER A 78 5.08 4.24 2.46
N SER A 79 4.16 4.42 1.51
CA SER A 79 4.26 3.86 0.15
C SER A 79 5.43 4.47 -0.62
N ALA A 80 5.64 5.79 -0.53
CA ALA A 80 6.77 6.47 -1.14
C ALA A 80 8.11 5.97 -0.57
N ARG A 81 8.19 5.74 0.74
CA ARG A 81 9.35 5.11 1.39
C ARG A 81 9.63 3.72 0.83
N VAL A 82 8.61 2.87 0.72
CA VAL A 82 8.77 1.51 0.19
C VAL A 82 9.20 1.52 -1.28
N ALA A 83 8.61 2.41 -2.09
CA ALA A 83 9.00 2.57 -3.49
C ALA A 83 10.49 2.95 -3.64
N ARG A 84 10.99 3.86 -2.79
CA ARG A 84 12.42 4.24 -2.76
C ARG A 84 13.33 3.07 -2.41
N ILE A 85 12.96 2.26 -1.41
CA ILE A 85 13.72 1.06 -1.02
C ILE A 85 13.84 0.08 -2.21
N LEU A 86 12.82 0.02 -3.06
CA LEU A 86 12.79 -0.81 -4.26
C LEU A 86 13.39 -0.11 -5.51
N GLY A 87 14.02 1.06 -5.33
CA GLY A 87 14.74 1.78 -6.39
C GLY A 87 13.86 2.67 -7.28
N PHE A 88 12.61 2.94 -6.90
CA PHE A 88 11.71 3.80 -7.67
C PHE A 88 11.68 5.23 -7.12
N THR A 89 11.71 6.22 -8.02
CA THR A 89 11.34 7.59 -7.68
C THR A 89 9.82 7.66 -7.46
N PRO A 90 9.34 8.04 -6.26
CA PRO A 90 7.92 8.01 -5.92
C PRO A 90 7.12 9.12 -6.62
N ARG A 91 6.01 8.72 -7.25
CA ARG A 91 4.99 9.59 -7.86
C ARG A 91 3.62 9.06 -7.46
N VAL A 92 2.98 9.78 -6.54
CA VAL A 92 1.77 9.34 -5.86
C VAL A 92 0.53 9.94 -6.52
N ALA A 93 -0.48 9.12 -6.77
CA ALA A 93 -1.80 9.57 -7.18
C ALA A 93 -2.86 9.08 -6.18
N PHE A 94 -3.67 10.01 -5.67
CA PHE A 94 -4.89 9.68 -4.93
C PHE A 94 -6.01 9.38 -5.90
N LEU A 95 -6.49 8.14 -5.92
CA LEU A 95 -7.47 7.69 -6.89
C LEU A 95 -8.90 7.98 -6.45
N ALA A 96 -9.71 8.38 -7.42
CA ALA A 96 -11.15 8.55 -7.28
C ALA A 96 -11.87 8.20 -8.60
N HIS A 97 -13.19 8.14 -8.54
CA HIS A 97 -14.03 8.10 -9.75
C HIS A 97 -14.13 9.50 -10.40
N SER A 98 -13.88 10.57 -9.66
CA SER A 98 -13.83 11.96 -10.11
C SER A 98 -12.40 12.38 -10.45
N THR A 99 -12.25 13.50 -11.16
CA THR A 99 -10.94 14.10 -11.42
C THR A 99 -10.98 15.57 -11.08
N PHE A 100 -10.13 15.98 -10.13
CA PHE A 100 -10.02 17.34 -9.62
C PHE A 100 -11.39 17.98 -9.27
N GLY A 101 -12.25 17.23 -8.57
CA GLY A 101 -13.55 17.69 -8.09
C GLY A 101 -14.69 17.60 -9.11
N LYS A 102 -14.51 16.93 -10.25
CA LYS A 102 -15.57 16.73 -11.25
C LYS A 102 -15.82 15.23 -11.53
N PRO A 103 -17.06 14.72 -11.37
CA PRO A 103 -18.19 15.36 -10.68
C PRO A 103 -17.87 15.60 -9.20
N MET A 104 -18.54 16.58 -8.58
CA MET A 104 -18.38 16.80 -7.14
C MET A 104 -18.96 15.63 -6.36
N SER A 105 -18.17 15.06 -5.46
CA SER A 105 -18.61 13.99 -4.58
C SER A 105 -18.13 14.26 -3.16
N GLU A 106 -19.03 14.15 -2.18
CA GLU A 106 -18.68 14.18 -0.76
C GLU A 106 -17.68 13.08 -0.40
N ARG A 107 -17.74 11.94 -1.11
CA ARG A 107 -16.86 10.78 -0.89
C ARG A 107 -15.41 11.02 -1.30
N SER A 108 -15.08 12.16 -1.90
CA SER A 108 -13.72 12.49 -2.31
C SER A 108 -13.12 13.63 -1.48
N VAL A 109 -13.86 14.16 -0.50
CA VAL A 109 -13.39 15.20 0.43
C VAL A 109 -12.13 14.74 1.19
N HIS A 110 -12.13 13.52 1.74
CA HIS A 110 -10.99 13.00 2.49
C HIS A 110 -9.70 12.87 1.64
N LEU A 111 -9.82 12.69 0.31
CA LEU A 111 -8.66 12.60 -0.59
C LEU A 111 -8.01 13.97 -0.77
N ARG A 112 -8.84 15.01 -0.91
CA ARG A 112 -8.37 16.40 -1.00
C ARG A 112 -7.75 16.85 0.30
N GLU A 113 -8.37 16.53 1.43
CA GLU A 113 -7.82 16.78 2.75
C GLU A 113 -6.48 16.05 2.96
N ALA A 114 -6.36 14.79 2.52
CA ALA A 114 -5.10 14.05 2.58
C ALA A 114 -3.98 14.75 1.79
N ARG A 115 -4.29 15.27 0.59
CA ARG A 115 -3.36 16.06 -0.21
C ARG A 115 -2.94 17.34 0.52
N ASP A 116 -3.88 18.07 1.08
CA ASP A 116 -3.60 19.31 1.81
C ASP A 116 -2.74 19.03 3.06
N LEU A 117 -2.94 17.88 3.71
CA LEU A 117 -2.06 17.40 4.79
C LEU A 117 -0.64 17.11 4.30
N LEU A 118 -0.47 16.46 3.14
CA LEU A 118 0.86 16.24 2.56
C LEU A 118 1.58 17.55 2.22
N GLU A 119 0.86 18.56 1.72
CA GLU A 119 1.42 19.90 1.49
C GLU A 119 1.89 20.55 2.80
N LYS A 120 1.05 20.51 3.85
CA LYS A 120 1.41 21.02 5.19
C LYS A 120 2.62 20.29 5.79
N ARG A 121 2.73 18.98 5.56
CA ARG A 121 3.83 18.12 6.00
C ARG A 121 5.12 18.32 5.18
N LYS A 122 5.07 19.08 4.08
CA LYS A 122 6.22 19.39 3.19
C LYS A 122 6.97 18.14 2.73
N VAL A 123 6.23 17.16 2.24
CA VAL A 123 6.82 15.91 1.72
C VAL A 123 7.74 16.17 0.51
N ASP A 124 8.70 15.28 0.32
CA ASP A 124 9.79 15.37 -0.66
C ASP A 124 9.55 14.54 -1.93
N PHE A 125 8.29 14.17 -2.20
CA PHE A 125 7.89 13.40 -3.38
C PHE A 125 6.74 14.07 -4.13
N GLU A 126 6.57 13.70 -5.40
CA GLU A 126 5.46 14.18 -6.21
C GLU A 126 4.16 13.47 -5.79
N PHE A 127 3.10 14.24 -5.61
CA PHE A 127 1.77 13.71 -5.36
C PHE A 127 0.71 14.58 -6.03
N GLU A 128 -0.39 13.96 -6.43
CA GLU A 128 -1.53 14.66 -7.03
C GLU A 128 -2.84 13.89 -6.80
N GLY A 129 -3.97 14.58 -6.96
CA GLY A 129 -5.31 14.00 -6.94
C GLY A 129 -6.31 14.88 -6.18
N GLU A 130 -7.55 14.45 -6.00
CA GLU A 130 -8.18 13.21 -6.50
C GLU A 130 -8.20 13.10 -8.04
N MET A 131 -7.92 11.92 -8.60
CA MET A 131 -7.95 11.70 -10.05
C MET A 131 -8.34 10.27 -10.45
N GLN A 132 -8.82 10.11 -11.67
CA GLN A 132 -9.11 8.79 -12.22
C GLN A 132 -7.83 8.00 -12.60
N PRO A 133 -7.88 6.65 -12.59
CA PRO A 133 -6.71 5.83 -12.89
C PRO A 133 -6.10 6.05 -14.27
N ASP A 134 -6.93 6.34 -15.28
CA ASP A 134 -6.47 6.59 -16.64
C ASP A 134 -5.67 7.91 -16.74
N VAL A 135 -6.08 8.94 -16.00
CA VAL A 135 -5.33 10.20 -15.86
C VAL A 135 -4.01 9.98 -15.12
N ALA A 136 -4.04 9.26 -13.99
CA ALA A 136 -2.85 8.97 -13.18
C ALA A 136 -1.78 8.18 -13.95
N LEU A 137 -2.19 7.24 -14.80
CA LEU A 137 -1.31 6.27 -15.45
C LEU A 137 -0.88 6.66 -16.87
N ASN A 138 -1.34 7.78 -17.43
CA ASN A 138 -1.01 8.16 -18.81
C ASN A 138 -0.62 9.64 -18.94
N GLN A 139 0.63 9.88 -19.35
CA GLN A 139 1.20 11.22 -19.52
C GLN A 139 0.43 12.11 -20.52
N LYS A 140 -0.29 11.50 -21.48
CA LYS A 140 -1.07 12.23 -22.49
C LYS A 140 -2.08 13.21 -21.88
N PHE A 141 -2.56 12.96 -20.67
CA PHE A 141 -3.52 13.82 -19.98
C PHE A 141 -2.88 15.08 -19.37
N LYS A 142 -1.56 15.19 -19.37
CA LYS A 142 -0.85 16.40 -18.90
C LYS A 142 -1.15 17.64 -19.75
N THR A 143 -1.53 17.47 -21.02
CA THR A 143 -1.98 18.59 -21.86
C THR A 143 -3.35 19.14 -21.42
N ILE A 144 -4.22 18.26 -20.92
CA ILE A 144 -5.55 18.61 -20.40
C ILE A 144 -5.45 19.16 -18.98
N TYR A 145 -4.52 18.64 -18.18
CA TYR A 145 -4.27 19.05 -16.79
C TYR A 145 -2.83 19.55 -16.60
N PRO A 146 -2.44 20.69 -17.23
CA PRO A 146 -1.06 21.17 -17.21
C PRO A 146 -0.59 21.63 -15.82
N PHE A 147 -1.54 21.87 -14.91
CA PHE A 147 -1.28 22.21 -13.51
C PHE A 147 -0.87 21.01 -12.65
N SER A 148 -1.00 19.77 -13.15
CA SER A 148 -0.63 18.57 -12.40
C SER A 148 0.87 18.57 -12.07
N LYS A 149 1.19 18.34 -10.80
CA LYS A 149 2.58 18.32 -10.32
C LYS A 149 3.36 17.06 -10.74
N LEU A 150 2.69 16.04 -11.30
CA LEU A 150 3.35 14.80 -11.71
C LEU A 150 4.25 15.04 -12.94
N SER A 151 5.52 14.70 -12.83
CA SER A 151 6.50 14.80 -13.91
C SER A 151 6.33 13.68 -14.95
N ALA A 152 5.92 12.49 -14.50
CA ALA A 152 5.69 11.28 -15.29
C ALA A 152 4.44 10.54 -14.75
N PRO A 153 3.97 9.44 -15.38
CA PRO A 153 2.87 8.65 -14.84
C PRO A 153 3.12 8.23 -13.38
N ALA A 154 2.05 8.25 -12.58
CA ALA A 154 2.09 7.80 -11.21
C ALA A 154 2.50 6.32 -11.15
N ASN A 155 3.38 6.00 -10.22
CA ASN A 155 3.75 4.62 -9.91
C ASN A 155 3.22 4.17 -8.56
N ILE A 156 2.64 5.07 -7.75
CA ILE A 156 1.99 4.74 -6.49
C ILE A 156 0.54 5.22 -6.58
N LEU A 157 -0.40 4.30 -6.41
CA LEU A 157 -1.83 4.52 -6.48
C LEU A 157 -2.43 4.33 -5.09
N ILE A 158 -2.89 5.41 -4.46
CA ILE A 158 -3.56 5.36 -3.17
C ILE A 158 -5.05 5.17 -3.42
N MET A 159 -5.58 4.04 -2.95
CA MET A 159 -6.99 3.72 -3.11
C MET A 159 -7.84 4.45 -2.04
N PRO A 160 -9.06 4.88 -2.37
CA PRO A 160 -9.89 5.66 -1.46
C PRO A 160 -10.63 4.81 -0.41
N ALA A 161 -10.73 3.49 -0.62
CA ALA A 161 -11.44 2.56 0.28
C ALA A 161 -11.05 1.12 -0.04
N ILE A 162 -11.28 0.21 0.93
CA ILE A 162 -10.94 -1.21 0.81
C ILE A 162 -11.56 -1.87 -0.42
N HIS A 163 -12.82 -1.55 -0.73
CA HIS A 163 -13.54 -2.18 -1.84
C HIS A 163 -12.92 -1.79 -3.19
N SER A 164 -12.56 -0.52 -3.36
CA SER A 164 -11.89 -0.03 -4.56
C SER A 164 -10.57 -0.74 -4.77
N ALA A 165 -9.80 -0.94 -3.70
CA ALA A 165 -8.51 -1.59 -3.76
C ALA A 165 -8.61 -3.10 -4.03
N ALA A 166 -9.47 -3.80 -3.29
CA ALA A 166 -9.64 -5.25 -3.39
C ALA A 166 -10.24 -5.68 -4.73
N ILE A 167 -11.24 -4.94 -5.24
CA ILE A 167 -11.86 -5.24 -6.54
C ILE A 167 -10.86 -4.98 -7.67
N SER A 168 -10.22 -3.80 -7.68
CA SER A 168 -9.33 -3.41 -8.78
C SER A 168 -8.09 -4.31 -8.88
N THR A 169 -7.49 -4.67 -7.74
CA THR A 169 -6.33 -5.58 -7.74
C THR A 169 -6.71 -6.98 -8.22
N LYS A 170 -7.85 -7.52 -7.80
CA LYS A 170 -8.34 -8.82 -8.31
C LYS A 170 -8.65 -8.77 -9.80
N LEU A 171 -9.32 -7.73 -10.29
CA LEU A 171 -9.56 -7.55 -11.73
C LEU A 171 -8.26 -7.43 -12.53
N LEU A 172 -7.27 -6.70 -12.01
CA LEU A 172 -5.96 -6.57 -12.63
C LEU A 172 -5.21 -7.91 -12.71
N LYS A 173 -5.39 -8.78 -11.70
CA LYS A 173 -4.84 -10.14 -11.69
C LYS A 173 -5.51 -11.03 -12.72
N GLU A 174 -6.84 -11.09 -12.71
CA GLU A 174 -7.62 -12.04 -13.51
C GLU A 174 -7.70 -11.63 -14.99
N LEU A 175 -7.80 -10.33 -15.29
CA LEU A 175 -7.99 -9.82 -16.66
C LEU A 175 -6.76 -9.09 -17.20
N GLY A 176 -5.96 -8.45 -16.34
CA GLY A 176 -4.87 -7.58 -16.75
C GLY A 176 -3.58 -8.30 -17.13
N GLY A 177 -3.50 -9.63 -16.97
CA GLY A 177 -2.30 -10.43 -17.23
C GLY A 177 -1.06 -9.95 -16.48
N SER A 178 -1.27 -9.21 -15.38
CA SER A 178 -0.21 -8.57 -14.61
C SER A 178 0.22 -9.49 -13.47
N THR A 179 1.51 -9.50 -13.15
CA THR A 179 2.01 -10.26 -12.00
C THR A 179 1.81 -9.40 -10.76
N LEU A 180 1.00 -9.89 -9.81
CA LEU A 180 0.78 -9.21 -8.54
C LEU A 180 1.59 -9.88 -7.43
N ILE A 181 2.29 -9.07 -6.65
CA ILE A 181 3.01 -9.48 -5.44
C ILE A 181 2.37 -8.76 -4.26
N GLY A 182 1.87 -9.53 -3.30
CA GLY A 182 1.21 -8.99 -2.10
C GLY A 182 -0.23 -9.48 -1.93
N PRO A 183 -0.98 -8.88 -0.99
CA PRO A 183 -0.65 -7.63 -0.29
C PRO A 183 0.52 -7.77 0.70
N VAL A 184 1.55 -6.94 0.54
CA VAL A 184 2.67 -6.85 1.47
C VAL A 184 2.21 -6.00 2.66
N LEU A 185 2.31 -6.54 3.87
CA LEU A 185 1.97 -5.83 5.11
C LEU A 185 3.08 -4.83 5.45
N ILE A 186 2.74 -3.54 5.48
CA ILE A 186 3.62 -2.43 5.85
C ILE A 186 3.17 -1.86 7.19
N GLY A 187 4.09 -1.22 7.94
CA GLY A 187 3.77 -0.49 9.16
C GLY A 187 3.84 -1.29 10.45
N LEU A 188 3.96 -2.62 10.39
CA LEU A 188 4.13 -3.45 11.59
C LEU A 188 5.55 -3.33 12.16
N ASN A 189 5.69 -3.36 13.50
CA ASN A 189 6.99 -3.25 14.18
C ASN A 189 7.82 -4.57 14.19
N LYS A 190 7.39 -5.61 13.47
CA LYS A 190 8.14 -6.86 13.28
C LYS A 190 8.03 -7.37 11.83
N PRO A 191 8.98 -8.19 11.35
CA PRO A 191 8.99 -8.75 10.00
C PRO A 191 7.99 -9.91 9.83
N ILE A 192 6.70 -9.60 9.96
CA ILE A 192 5.60 -10.55 9.79
C ILE A 192 4.83 -10.21 8.52
N GLN A 193 4.51 -11.21 7.70
CA GLN A 193 3.68 -11.07 6.49
C GLN A 193 2.46 -11.98 6.55
N ILE A 194 1.39 -11.52 5.89
CA ILE A 194 0.12 -12.25 5.80
C ILE A 194 -0.09 -12.63 4.33
N SER A 195 -0.10 -13.92 4.07
CA SER A 195 -0.51 -14.50 2.80
C SER A 195 -2.04 -14.66 2.79
N THR A 196 -2.68 -14.37 1.66
CA THR A 196 -4.14 -14.45 1.56
C THR A 196 -4.64 -15.90 1.49
N LEU A 197 -5.94 -16.12 1.76
CA LEU A 197 -6.58 -17.40 1.47
C LEU A 197 -6.37 -17.78 0.00
N ARG A 198 -6.11 -19.07 -0.26
CA ARG A 198 -5.90 -19.63 -1.62
C ARG A 198 -4.66 -19.08 -2.34
N SER A 199 -3.70 -18.54 -1.60
CA SER A 199 -2.40 -18.13 -2.16
C SER A 199 -1.67 -19.33 -2.76
N LYS A 200 -1.03 -19.11 -3.91
CA LYS A 200 -0.19 -20.13 -4.57
C LYS A 200 1.13 -20.29 -3.80
N VAL A 201 1.85 -21.38 -4.08
CA VAL A 201 3.20 -21.59 -3.53
C VAL A 201 4.12 -20.40 -3.82
N THR A 202 4.02 -19.83 -5.03
CA THR A 202 4.76 -18.63 -5.43
C THR A 202 4.43 -17.41 -4.59
N ASP A 203 3.17 -17.24 -4.20
CA ASP A 203 2.72 -16.10 -3.39
C ASP A 203 3.31 -16.22 -1.97
N ILE A 204 3.27 -17.43 -1.39
CA ILE A 204 3.87 -17.72 -0.08
C ILE A 204 5.38 -17.51 -0.11
N PHE A 205 6.06 -18.01 -1.16
CA PHE A 205 7.49 -17.81 -1.36
C PHE A 205 7.86 -16.33 -1.44
N ASN A 206 7.11 -15.54 -2.21
CA ASN A 206 7.32 -14.09 -2.31
C ASN A 206 7.10 -13.39 -0.96
N MET A 207 6.09 -13.79 -0.18
CA MET A 207 5.89 -13.23 1.17
C MET A 207 7.02 -13.60 2.12
N ALA A 208 7.57 -14.81 2.03
CA ALA A 208 8.73 -15.23 2.81
C ALA A 208 9.98 -14.43 2.46
N ALA A 209 10.26 -14.26 1.16
CA ALA A 209 11.36 -13.42 0.69
C ALA A 209 11.23 -11.97 1.16
N MET A 210 10.02 -11.40 1.10
CA MET A 210 9.76 -10.05 1.60
C MET A 210 9.91 -9.94 3.13
N ALA A 211 9.48 -10.95 3.89
CA ALA A 211 9.62 -10.97 5.34
C ALA A 211 11.10 -11.07 5.75
N ALA A 212 11.85 -11.95 5.11
CA ALA A 212 13.29 -12.11 5.33
C ALA A 212 14.07 -10.83 4.98
N TYR A 213 13.81 -10.23 3.81
CA TYR A 213 14.44 -8.97 3.41
C TYR A 213 14.16 -7.84 4.39
N LYS A 214 12.92 -7.74 4.89
CA LYS A 214 12.57 -6.74 5.89
C LYS A 214 13.30 -6.95 7.21
N SER A 215 13.45 -8.18 7.66
CA SER A 215 14.17 -8.52 8.89
C SER A 215 15.60 -7.99 8.89
N ASP A 216 16.26 -8.04 7.72
CA ASP A 216 17.64 -7.57 7.55
C ASP A 216 17.74 -6.05 7.32
N VAL A 217 16.90 -5.49 6.46
CA VAL A 217 17.03 -4.09 6.01
C VAL A 217 16.34 -3.08 6.94
N ILE A 218 15.25 -3.48 7.61
CA ILE A 218 14.50 -2.59 8.49
C ILE A 218 15.03 -2.74 9.91
N LYS A 219 15.49 -1.62 10.49
CA LYS A 219 15.76 -1.54 11.93
C LYS A 219 14.44 -1.50 12.70
N TYR A 220 13.97 -2.67 13.10
CA TYR A 220 12.90 -2.81 14.08
C TYR A 220 13.45 -2.42 15.46
N LYS A 221 12.60 -1.84 16.32
CA LYS A 221 13.00 -1.61 17.71
C LYS A 221 13.32 -2.98 18.33
N LYS A 222 14.57 -3.14 18.77
CA LYS A 222 14.89 -4.05 19.87
C LYS A 222 14.69 -3.20 21.12
N ASP A 223 13.84 -3.65 22.01
CA ASP A 223 13.76 -3.07 23.35
C ASP A 223 15.14 -3.11 24.04
#